data_AF-A0A958FP13-F1
#
_entry.id   AF-A0A958FP13-F1
#
_cell.length_a   1.000
_cell.length_b   1.000
_cell.length_c   1.000
_cell.angle_alpha   90.00
_cell.angle_beta   90.00
_cell.angle_gamma   90.00
#
_symmetry.space_group_name_H-M   'P 1'
#
loop_
_entity.id
_entity.type
_entity.pdbx_description
1 polymer ?
#
loop_
_entity_poly.entity_id
_entity_poly.type
_entity_poly.pdbx_seq_one_letter_code
_entity_poly.pdbx_strand_id
1 'polypeptide(L)' 'SEEIVRLNSHIELFKEDLEQGSPIGKKLNFILQEMHREANTMSSKNTLIEISHRVVAIKEEIERMREQVQNIE' A
#
# COMPACT_ATOMS: atom_id res chain seq x y z
N SER A 1 -1.77 -7.34 -14.31
CA SER A 1 -0.33 -7.37 -13.96
C SER A 1 -0.19 -8.09 -12.64
N GLU A 2 0.88 -8.86 -12.45
CA GLU A 2 1.15 -9.57 -11.20
C GLU A 2 1.17 -8.62 -9.98
N GLU A 3 1.70 -7.41 -10.18
CA GLU A 3 1.75 -6.34 -9.17
C GLU A 3 0.36 -5.93 -8.68
N ILE A 4 -0.64 -5.90 -9.57
CA ILE A 4 -2.02 -5.53 -9.19
C ILE A 4 -2.62 -6.62 -8.31
N VAL A 5 -2.35 -7.88 -8.63
CA VAL A 5 -2.82 -9.03 -7.84
C VAL A 5 -2.16 -9.01 -6.46
N ARG A 6 -0.84 -8.77 -6.38
CA ARG A 6 -0.12 -8.65 -5.10
C ARG A 6 -0.60 -7.46 -4.28
N LEU A 7 -0.77 -6.28 -4.90
CA LEU A 7 -1.29 -5.10 -4.22
C LEU A 7 -2.68 -5.37 -3.63
N ASN A 8 -3.58 -6.01 -4.37
CA ASN A 8 -4.90 -6.38 -3.87
C ASN A 8 -4.80 -7.35 -2.67
N SER A 9 -3.89 -8.33 -2.73
CA SER A 9 -3.66 -9.24 -1.61
C SER A 9 -3.16 -8.51 -0.35
N HIS A 10 -2.29 -7.50 -0.51
CA HIS A 10 -1.84 -6.68 0.62
C HIS A 10 -2.95 -5.81 1.19
N ILE A 11 -3.84 -5.27 0.34
CA ILE A 11 -5.01 -4.49 0.78
C ILE A 11 -5.95 -5.36 1.62
N GLU A 12 -6.23 -6.59 1.20
CA GLU A 12 -7.08 -7.49 1.98
C GLU A 12 -6.43 -7.84 3.33
N LEU A 13 -5.13 -8.17 3.34
CA LEU A 13 -4.41 -8.43 4.59
C LEU A 13 -4.40 -7.21 5.52
N PHE A 14 -4.26 -5.99 4.98
CA PHE A 14 -4.33 -4.75 5.75
C PHE A 14 -5.69 -4.58 6.44
N LYS A 15 -6.80 -4.86 5.72
CA LYS A 15 -8.16 -4.78 6.28
C LYS A 15 -8.39 -5.84 7.35
N GLU A 16 -7.98 -7.08 7.10
CA GLU A 16 -8.09 -8.18 8.07
C GLU A 16 -7.36 -7.84 9.39
N ASP A 17 -6.18 -7.24 9.29
CA ASP A 17 -5.39 -6.88 10.46
C ASP A 17 -5.98 -5.70 11.24
N LEU A 18 -6.59 -4.73 10.56
CA LEU A 18 -7.32 -3.64 11.22
C LEU A 18 -8.46 -4.16 12.12
N GLU A 19 -9.07 -5.28 11.77
CA GLU A 19 -10.17 -5.88 12.56
C GLU A 19 -9.69 -6.66 13.79
N GLN A 20 -8.41 -7.07 13.85
CA GLN A 20 -7.88 -7.95 14.90
C GLN A 20 -7.50 -7.26 16.23
N GLY A 21 -7.51 -5.92 16.29
CA GLY A 21 -7.19 -5.16 17.51
C GLY A 21 -5.70 -5.11 17.88
N SER A 22 -5.34 -4.32 18.91
CA SER A 22 -3.96 -3.88 19.21
C SER A 22 -3.05 -4.96 19.87
N PRO A 23 -1.70 -4.95 19.63
CA PRO A 23 -0.93 -3.97 18.84
C PRO A 23 -0.60 -4.46 17.43
N ILE A 24 -1.17 -3.77 16.42
CA ILE A 24 -1.01 -4.08 14.98
C ILE A 24 -0.17 -3.06 14.21
N GLY A 25 0.23 -1.94 14.82
CA GLY A 25 0.91 -0.82 14.14
C GLY A 25 2.13 -1.26 13.30
N LYS A 26 3.07 -1.97 13.90
CA LYS A 26 4.22 -2.56 13.21
C LYS A 26 3.85 -3.48 12.04
N LYS A 27 2.80 -4.28 12.19
CA LYS A 27 2.33 -5.21 11.13
C LYS A 27 1.70 -4.44 9.97
N LEU A 28 0.84 -3.47 10.27
CA LEU A 28 0.25 -2.56 9.27
C LEU A 28 1.34 -1.77 8.53
N ASN A 29 2.37 -1.28 9.23
CA ASN A 29 3.49 -0.58 8.61
C ASN A 29 4.26 -1.49 7.63
N PHE A 30 4.47 -2.77 7.95
CA PHE A 30 5.07 -3.72 7.02
C PHE A 30 4.20 -3.92 5.78
N ILE A 31 2.88 -4.07 5.94
CA ILE A 31 1.96 -4.24 4.80
C ILE A 31 1.97 -3.01 3.90
N LEU A 32 1.94 -1.80 4.48
CA LEU A 32 2.02 -0.55 3.72
C LEU A 32 3.33 -0.41 2.94
N GLN A 33 4.45 -0.89 3.49
CA GLN A 33 5.73 -0.92 2.76
C GLN A 33 5.67 -1.84 1.54
N GLU A 34 5.08 -3.02 1.67
CA GLU A 34 4.91 -3.94 0.55
C GLU A 34 3.96 -3.38 -0.51
N MET A 35 2.84 -2.74 -0.11
CA MET A 35 1.95 -2.01 -1.03
C MET A 35 2.70 -0.92 -1.82
N HIS A 36 3.57 -0.17 -1.15
CA HIS A 36 4.39 0.86 -1.80
C HIS A 36 5.40 0.25 -2.79
N ARG A 37 5.98 -0.92 -2.47
CA ARG A 37 6.85 -1.66 -3.39
C ARG A 37 6.10 -2.05 -4.66
N GLU A 38 4.89 -2.59 -4.54
CA GLU A 38 4.07 -2.95 -5.70
C GLU A 38 3.74 -1.74 -6.57
N ALA A 39 3.36 -0.61 -5.97
CA ALA A 39 3.11 0.63 -6.70
C ALA A 39 4.36 1.15 -7.43
N ASN A 40 5.56 1.02 -6.84
CA ASN A 40 6.81 1.36 -7.52
C ASN A 40 7.08 0.47 -8.75
N THR A 41 6.85 -0.84 -8.62
CA THR A 41 7.03 -1.77 -9.75
C THR A 41 6.01 -1.52 -10.86
N MET A 42 4.78 -1.12 -10.55
CA MET A 42 3.80 -0.69 -11.57
C MET A 42 4.31 0.51 -12.36
N SER A 43 4.91 1.50 -11.68
CA SER A 43 5.45 2.71 -12.32
C SER A 43 6.64 2.40 -13.25
N SER A 44 7.50 1.45 -12.89
CA SER A 44 8.69 1.14 -13.68
C SER A 44 8.41 0.28 -14.91
N LYS A 45 7.27 -0.45 -14.92
CA LYS A 45 6.85 -1.31 -16.03
C LYS A 45 5.88 -0.63 -17.02
N ASN A 46 5.49 0.62 -16.77
CA ASN A 46 4.51 1.33 -17.59
C ASN A 46 5.01 2.68 -18.09
N THR A 47 4.81 2.96 -19.37
CA THR A 47 5.22 4.23 -20.02
C THR A 47 4.05 5.16 -20.32
N LEU A 48 2.82 4.74 -20.05
CA LEU A 48 1.61 5.54 -20.28
C LEU A 48 1.42 6.56 -19.15
N ILE A 49 1.39 7.84 -19.51
CA ILE A 49 1.25 8.97 -18.58
C ILE A 49 0.00 8.83 -17.68
N GLU A 50 -1.11 8.37 -18.25
CA GLU A 50 -2.35 8.15 -17.49
C GLU A 50 -2.15 7.15 -16.34
N ILE A 51 -1.39 6.08 -16.59
CA ILE A 51 -1.10 5.07 -15.57
C ILE A 51 -0.14 5.63 -14.53
N SER A 52 0.86 6.42 -14.94
CA SER A 52 1.77 7.10 -14.03
C SER A 52 1.02 8.00 -13.04
N HIS A 53 0.04 8.80 -13.49
CA HIS A 53 -0.77 9.63 -12.60
C HIS A 53 -1.57 8.80 -11.58
N ARG A 54 -2.17 7.68 -12.01
CA ARG A 54 -2.90 6.78 -11.11
C ARG A 54 -1.98 6.13 -10.08
N VAL A 55 -0.76 5.75 -10.47
CA VAL A 55 0.23 5.17 -9.56
C VAL A 55 0.74 6.19 -8.54
N VAL A 56 0.90 7.46 -8.93
CA VAL A 56 1.25 8.55 -8.00
C VAL A 56 0.16 8.71 -6.94
N ALA A 57 -1.12 8.75 -7.34
CA ALA A 57 -2.23 8.84 -6.39
C ALA A 57 -2.26 7.64 -5.41
N ILE A 58 -1.99 6.42 -5.89
CA ILE A 58 -1.89 5.23 -5.02
C ILE A 58 -0.78 5.41 -3.96
N LYS A 59 0.38 5.93 -4.35
CA LYS A 59 1.50 6.15 -3.42
C LYS A 59 1.19 7.21 -2.38
N GLU A 60 0.51 8.29 -2.77
CA GLU A 60 0.06 9.34 -1.84
C GLU A 60 -0.91 8.79 -0.78
N GLU A 61 -1.86 7.95 -1.19
CA GLU A 61 -2.78 7.30 -0.24
C GLU A 61 -2.04 6.34 0.71
N ILE A 62 -1.06 5.58 0.21
CA ILE A 62 -0.24 4.69 1.04
C ILE A 62 0.53 5.48 2.10
N GLU A 63 1.14 6.61 1.73
CA GLU A 63 1.89 7.43 2.69
C GLU A 63 0.97 8.06 3.73
N ARG A 64 -0.22 8.56 3.33
CA ARG A 64 -1.22 9.08 4.27
C ARG A 64 -1.70 7.99 5.26
N MET A 65 -1.85 6.75 4.81
CA MET A 65 -2.16 5.63 5.69
C MET A 65 -1.00 5.32 6.65
N ARG A 66 0.25 5.42 6.18
CA ARG A 66 1.45 5.17 6.98
C ARG A 66 1.64 6.20 8.09
N GLU A 67 1.38 7.47 7.82
CA GLU A 67 1.36 8.53 8.84
C GLU A 67 0.30 8.23 9.92
N GLN A 68 -0.90 7.80 9.53
CA GLN A 68 -1.95 7.41 10.49
C GLN A 68 -1.53 6.23 11.37
N VAL A 69 -0.91 5.20 10.77
CA VAL A 69 -0.41 4.03 11.51
C VAL A 69 0.69 4.40 12.50
N GLN A 70 1.56 5.36 12.17
CA GLN A 70 2.59 5.85 13.07
C GLN A 70 2.05 6.70 14.22
N ASN A 71 0.93 7.38 14.02
CA ASN A 71 0.31 8.23 15.05
C ASN A 71 -0.49 7.44 16.10
N ILE A 72 -0.80 6.17 15.85
CA ILE A 72 -1.55 5.28 16.75
C ILE A 72 -0.65 4.29 17.52
N GLU A 73 0.64 4.21 17.19
CA GLU A 73 1.67 3.54 18.02
C GLU A 73 2.03 4.41 19.23
#